data_AF-A0A7V9MDE5-F1
#
_entry.id   AF-A0A7V9MDE5-F1
#
_cell.length_a   1.000
_cell.length_b   1.000
_cell.length_c   1.000
_cell.angle_alpha   90.00
_cell.angle_beta   90.00
_cell.angle_gamma   90.00
#
_symmetry.space_group_name_H-M   'P 1'
#
loop_
_entity.id
_entity.type
_entity.pdbx_description
1 polymer ?
#
loop_
_entity_poly.entity_id
_entity_poly.type
_entity_poly.pdbx_seq_one_letter_code
_entity_poly.pdbx_strand_id
1 'polypeptide(L)'
;MARDDFRDERRDSSSRVGARASRLDVPRGTRRKLLPRRNYDPEALGRSSERVARFLGTGTFLIVMTVIIVAWVLWNVFGPGGTKWDVYPFIFLTLVLSLQASYSAPLILLAANRQEARDRVNLEQDREANARAHADMEFLAREMASLRMAIGEVATRDFLRSELRSLLADLEERAQTEESTPSAVGDQSAVSRGSGRNLEA
;
A
#
# COMPACT_ATOMS: atom_id res chain seq x y z
N MET A 1 -19.36 -23.73 -75.56
CA MET A 1 -18.06 -23.09 -75.82
C MET A 1 -18.31 -21.61 -76.10
N ALA A 2 -17.63 -20.75 -75.34
CA ALA A 2 -17.40 -19.32 -75.54
C ALA A 2 -18.62 -18.37 -75.58
N ARG A 3 -18.82 -17.64 -74.48
CA ARG A 3 -19.34 -16.27 -74.47
C ARG A 3 -18.36 -15.40 -73.67
N ASP A 4 -17.73 -14.50 -74.42
CA ASP A 4 -17.35 -13.12 -74.13
C ASP A 4 -17.49 -12.62 -72.69
N ASP A 5 -16.33 -12.24 -72.15
CA ASP A 5 -15.89 -10.84 -72.01
C ASP A 5 -16.90 -9.78 -71.49
N PHE A 6 -16.37 -8.89 -70.64
CA PHE A 6 -17.04 -7.85 -69.82
C PHE A 6 -17.64 -8.26 -68.47
N ARG A 7 -16.83 -8.18 -67.40
CA ARG A 7 -17.06 -7.17 -66.34
C ARG A 7 -15.97 -7.13 -65.25
N ASP A 8 -15.60 -5.90 -64.95
CA ASP A 8 -15.11 -5.38 -63.67
C ASP A 8 -13.66 -5.61 -63.25
N GLU A 9 -12.83 -4.95 -64.05
CA GLU A 9 -11.56 -4.30 -63.72
C GLU A 9 -11.67 -3.17 -62.65
N ARG A 10 -12.53 -3.27 -61.62
CA ARG A 10 -12.62 -2.24 -60.57
C ARG A 10 -12.84 -2.81 -59.17
N ARG A 11 -11.92 -2.44 -58.28
CA ARG A 11 -11.82 -2.63 -56.81
C ARG A 11 -10.67 -3.59 -56.49
N ASP A 12 -9.61 -3.25 -55.77
CA ASP A 12 -9.49 -2.20 -54.77
C ASP A 12 -7.98 -1.96 -54.51
N SER A 13 -7.38 -0.98 -55.19
CA SER A 13 -5.98 -0.59 -55.04
C SER A 13 -5.79 0.57 -54.05
N SER A 14 -6.71 0.74 -53.08
CA SER A 14 -6.82 1.98 -52.29
C SER A 14 -6.46 1.90 -50.79
N SER A 15 -5.86 0.82 -50.28
CA SER A 15 -5.63 0.65 -48.83
C SER A 15 -4.16 0.71 -48.36
N ARG A 16 -3.29 1.52 -49.00
CA ARG A 16 -1.90 1.77 -48.54
C ARG A 16 -1.55 3.24 -48.24
N VAL A 17 -2.53 4.09 -47.95
CA VAL A 17 -2.29 5.54 -47.75
C VAL A 17 -2.63 6.04 -46.32
N GLY A 18 -2.97 5.16 -45.38
CA GLY A 18 -3.45 5.56 -44.04
C GLY A 18 -2.44 5.62 -42.88
N ALA A 19 -1.18 5.22 -43.05
CA ALA A 19 -0.28 4.95 -41.91
C ALA A 19 0.92 5.90 -41.76
N ARG A 20 0.85 7.13 -42.28
CA ARG A 20 1.98 8.10 -42.21
C ARG A 20 1.66 9.50 -41.66
N ALA A 21 0.42 9.81 -41.31
CA ALA A 21 0.01 11.18 -40.97
C ALA A 21 -0.30 11.44 -39.47
N SER A 22 0.25 10.66 -38.54
CA SER A 22 0.00 10.89 -37.09
C SER A 22 1.24 10.74 -36.19
N ARG A 23 2.44 10.93 -36.74
CA ARG A 23 3.67 11.01 -35.94
C ARG A 23 4.42 12.30 -36.20
N LEU A 24 3.76 13.42 -35.96
CA LEU A 24 4.43 14.73 -35.95
C LEU A 24 3.89 15.58 -34.80
N ASP A 25 4.17 15.15 -33.56
CA ASP A 25 4.31 16.12 -32.47
C ASP A 25 5.15 15.54 -31.33
N VAL A 26 6.47 15.46 -31.55
CA VAL A 26 7.42 15.40 -30.44
C VAL A 26 8.31 16.61 -30.63
N PRO A 27 8.18 17.67 -29.82
CA PRO A 27 9.10 18.79 -29.92
C PRO A 27 10.51 18.28 -29.60
N ARG A 28 11.35 18.17 -30.64
CA ARG A 28 12.78 17.97 -30.51
C ARG A 28 13.37 19.23 -29.88
N GLY A 29 13.33 19.29 -28.56
CA GLY A 29 14.09 20.23 -27.76
C GLY A 29 15.57 19.90 -27.82
N THR A 30 16.24 20.27 -28.92
CA THR A 30 17.70 20.28 -29.02
C THR A 30 18.25 21.43 -28.17
N ARG A 31 18.10 21.37 -26.85
CA ARG A 31 18.89 22.22 -25.94
C ARG A 31 20.26 21.59 -25.82
N ARG A 32 21.21 22.08 -26.61
CA ARG A 32 22.65 22.01 -26.30
C ARG A 32 22.84 22.56 -24.87
N LYS A 33 22.94 21.68 -23.88
CA LYS A 33 23.45 22.04 -22.55
C LYS A 33 24.95 22.22 -22.69
N LEU A 34 25.37 23.44 -23.07
CA LEU A 34 26.77 23.89 -23.06
C LEU A 34 27.26 24.30 -21.67
N LEU A 35 26.47 24.02 -20.63
CA LEU A 35 26.85 24.35 -19.26
C LEU A 35 27.43 23.09 -18.61
N PRO A 36 28.65 23.15 -18.03
CA PRO A 36 29.14 22.06 -17.20
C PRO A 36 28.12 21.87 -16.08
N ARG A 37 27.52 20.68 -16.02
CA ARG A 37 26.80 20.22 -14.83
C ARG A 37 27.87 20.14 -13.73
N ARG A 38 28.05 21.23 -12.99
CA ARG A 38 28.78 21.20 -11.73
C ARG A 38 28.01 20.20 -10.88
N ASN A 39 28.53 18.99 -10.78
CA ASN A 39 27.97 17.93 -9.95
C ASN A 39 28.06 18.41 -8.50
N TYR A 40 27.01 19.11 -8.06
CA TYR A 40 26.75 19.36 -6.66
C TYR A 40 26.43 18.01 -6.03
N ASP A 41 27.34 17.50 -5.23
CA ASP A 41 27.27 16.17 -4.65
C ASP A 41 26.08 16.09 -3.66
N PRO A 42 24.97 15.42 -4.03
CA PRO A 42 23.73 15.45 -3.26
C PRO A 42 23.83 14.70 -1.92
N GLU A 43 24.90 13.91 -1.74
CA GLU A 43 25.18 13.09 -0.56
C GLU A 43 25.77 13.90 0.60
N ALA A 44 26.65 14.88 0.32
CA ALA A 44 27.19 15.79 1.35
C ALA A 44 26.09 16.67 1.96
N LEU A 45 25.10 17.04 1.13
CA LEU A 45 23.94 17.85 1.53
C LEU A 45 22.87 17.04 2.28
N GLY A 46 22.84 15.70 2.10
CA GLY A 46 21.92 14.83 2.83
C GLY A 46 22.27 14.71 4.31
N ARG A 47 23.56 14.55 4.62
CA ARG A 47 24.07 14.47 6.00
C ARG A 47 24.03 15.82 6.73
N SER A 48 24.22 16.93 6.02
CA SER A 48 24.06 18.26 6.61
C SER A 48 22.60 18.60 6.90
N SER A 49 21.65 18.15 6.06
CA SER A 49 20.21 18.36 6.25
C SER A 49 19.68 17.75 7.56
N GLU A 50 20.11 16.54 7.92
CA GLU A 50 19.71 15.90 9.19
C GLU A 50 20.18 16.70 10.42
N ARG A 51 21.37 17.30 10.32
CA ARG A 51 21.94 18.15 11.37
C ARG A 51 21.22 19.49 11.45
N VAL A 52 20.88 20.10 10.31
CA VAL A 52 20.12 21.36 10.24
C VAL A 52 18.69 21.19 10.76
N ALA A 53 18.02 20.09 10.45
CA ALA A 53 16.67 19.80 10.97
C ALA A 53 16.65 19.70 12.51
N ARG A 54 17.63 19.00 13.09
CA ARG A 54 17.81 18.96 14.56
C ARG A 54 18.19 20.33 15.12
N PHE A 55 18.98 21.11 14.38
CA PHE A 55 19.43 22.43 14.83
C PHE A 55 18.31 23.49 14.87
N LEU A 56 17.38 23.46 13.91
CA LEU A 56 16.22 24.37 13.88
C LEU A 56 15.13 23.99 14.89
N GLY A 57 14.97 22.70 15.20
CA GLY A 57 13.89 22.23 16.08
C GLY A 57 14.17 22.33 17.59
N THR A 58 15.44 22.27 18.02
CA THR A 58 15.78 22.08 19.44
C THR A 58 15.89 23.37 20.26
N GLY A 59 15.53 24.55 19.72
CA GLY A 59 15.62 25.85 20.42
C GLY A 59 17.06 26.31 20.77
N THR A 60 18.04 25.42 20.61
CA THR A 60 19.47 25.66 20.89
C THR A 60 20.06 26.76 20.01
N PHE A 61 19.58 26.91 18.77
CA PHE A 61 20.00 27.99 17.88
C PHE A 61 19.75 29.38 18.50
N LEU A 62 18.57 29.58 19.08
CA LEU A 62 18.21 30.84 19.73
C LEU A 62 19.13 31.11 20.92
N ILE A 63 19.39 30.09 21.75
CA ILE A 63 20.28 30.21 22.92
C ILE A 63 21.69 30.63 22.49
N VAL A 64 22.29 29.94 21.52
CA VAL A 64 23.64 30.27 21.03
C VAL A 64 23.69 31.68 20.43
N MET A 65 22.67 32.05 19.65
CA MET A 65 22.58 33.39 19.04
C MET A 65 22.47 34.49 20.11
N THR A 66 21.62 34.29 21.12
CA THR A 66 21.49 35.23 22.25
C THR A 66 22.80 35.35 23.02
N VAL A 67 23.50 34.23 23.29
CA VAL A 67 24.79 34.25 23.99
C VAL A 67 25.83 35.05 23.21
N ILE A 68 25.91 34.89 21.88
CA ILE A 68 26.84 35.66 21.04
C ILE A 68 26.54 37.15 21.09
N ILE A 69 25.26 37.55 20.96
CA ILE A 69 24.83 38.95 21.03
C ILE A 69 25.19 39.54 22.40
N VAL A 70 24.85 38.83 23.48
CA VAL A 70 25.15 39.27 24.85
C VAL A 70 26.65 39.37 25.06
N ALA A 71 27.44 38.38 24.65
CA ALA A 71 28.90 38.41 24.76
C ALA A 71 29.51 39.60 24.00
N TRP A 72 29.00 39.92 22.82
CA TRP A 72 29.45 41.08 22.04
C TRP A 72 29.15 42.40 22.75
N VAL A 73 27.93 42.55 23.26
CA VAL A 73 27.51 43.73 24.02
C VAL A 73 28.35 43.87 25.29
N LEU A 74 28.55 42.79 26.04
CA LEU A 74 29.38 42.77 27.25
C LEU A 74 30.83 43.16 26.92
N TRP A 75 31.43 42.58 25.88
CA TRP A 75 32.79 42.92 25.45
C TRP A 75 32.93 44.42 25.12
N ASN A 76 31.91 45.01 24.49
CA ASN A 76 31.93 46.43 24.13
C ASN A 76 31.72 47.36 25.33
N VAL A 77 30.83 46.99 26.25
CA VAL A 77 30.48 47.78 27.44
C VAL A 77 31.58 47.73 28.50
N PHE A 78 32.16 46.55 28.73
CA PHE A 78 33.20 46.33 29.74
C PHE A 78 34.63 46.51 29.20
N GLY A 79 34.78 46.81 27.91
CA GLY A 79 36.08 47.11 27.30
C GLY A 79 36.73 48.35 27.94
N PRO A 80 38.04 48.30 28.27
CA PRO A 80 38.74 49.44 28.88
C PRO A 80 38.61 50.69 28.00
N GLY A 81 38.46 51.86 28.65
CA GLY A 81 37.86 53.10 28.12
C GLY A 81 38.44 53.75 26.85
N GLY A 82 39.40 53.12 26.17
CA GLY A 82 39.95 53.53 24.87
C GLY A 82 39.68 52.56 23.71
N THR A 83 39.09 51.38 23.94
CA THR A 83 38.90 50.33 22.91
C THR A 83 37.42 50.01 22.70
N LYS A 84 36.57 51.04 22.69
CA LYS A 84 35.16 50.89 22.34
C LYS A 84 35.04 50.77 20.81
N TRP A 85 35.21 49.56 20.30
CA TRP A 85 35.14 49.26 18.87
C TRP A 85 33.75 49.51 18.25
N ASP A 86 32.68 49.57 19.06
CA ASP A 86 31.31 49.77 18.56
C ASP A 86 30.45 50.51 19.60
N VAL A 87 30.62 51.84 19.69
CA VAL A 87 29.85 52.72 20.58
C VAL A 87 28.37 52.69 20.18
N TYR A 88 27.45 52.87 21.15
CA TYR A 88 26.01 53.00 20.90
C TYR A 88 25.73 53.90 19.68
N PRO A 89 25.08 53.41 18.59
CA PRO A 89 24.06 52.34 18.54
C PRO A 89 24.51 50.95 17.99
N PHE A 90 25.75 50.51 18.20
CA PHE A 90 26.25 49.19 17.77
C PHE A 90 26.10 48.93 16.25
N ILE A 91 26.75 49.76 15.43
CA ILE A 91 26.61 49.73 13.96
C ILE A 91 27.15 48.44 13.36
N PHE A 92 28.22 47.87 13.92
CA PHE A 92 28.81 46.63 13.41
C PHE A 92 27.90 45.43 13.67
N LEU A 93 27.33 45.35 14.88
CA LEU A 93 26.37 44.30 15.22
C LEU A 93 25.15 44.37 14.28
N THR A 94 24.65 45.57 13.99
CA THR A 94 23.54 45.78 13.06
C THR A 94 23.91 45.40 11.62
N LEU A 95 25.11 45.74 11.16
CA LEU A 95 25.63 45.36 9.85
C LEU A 95 25.71 43.83 9.70
N VAL A 96 26.27 43.16 10.70
CA VAL A 96 26.38 41.69 10.71
C VAL A 96 25.00 41.05 10.77
N LEU A 97 24.08 41.54 11.59
CA LEU A 97 22.72 41.00 11.66
C LEU A 97 21.94 41.19 10.36
N SER A 98 22.07 42.34 9.70
CA SER A 98 21.41 42.58 8.40
C SER A 98 21.98 41.69 7.29
N LEU A 99 23.31 41.49 7.27
CA LEU A 99 23.94 40.51 6.38
C LEU A 99 23.49 39.08 6.69
N GLN A 100 23.38 38.72 7.97
CA GLN A 100 22.94 37.40 8.42
C GLN A 100 21.51 37.11 7.92
N ALA A 101 20.60 38.07 8.02
CA ALA A 101 19.25 37.94 7.48
C ALA A 101 19.27 37.77 5.94
N SER A 102 20.08 38.56 5.24
CA SER A 102 20.18 38.52 3.77
C SER A 102 20.71 37.18 3.23
N TYR A 103 21.73 36.59 3.86
CA TYR A 103 22.32 35.33 3.43
C TYR A 103 21.52 34.09 3.88
N SER A 104 20.67 34.23 4.90
CA SER A 104 19.83 33.11 5.38
C SER A 104 18.75 32.73 4.39
N ALA A 105 18.13 33.71 3.72
CA ALA A 105 17.08 33.47 2.73
C ALA A 105 17.47 32.48 1.62
N PRO A 106 18.62 32.63 0.93
CA PRO A 106 19.03 31.67 -0.11
C PRO A 106 19.39 30.28 0.44
N LEU A 107 20.00 30.19 1.63
CA LEU A 107 20.29 28.89 2.24
C LEU A 107 19.02 28.14 2.65
N ILE A 108 18.04 28.85 3.22
CA ILE A 108 16.73 28.30 3.57
C ILE A 108 16.00 27.88 2.29
N LEU A 109 16.06 28.67 1.22
CA LEU A 109 15.47 28.32 -0.07
C LEU A 109 16.05 27.03 -0.66
N LEU A 110 17.37 26.82 -0.57
CA LEU A 110 17.98 25.57 -1.03
C LEU A 110 17.58 24.36 -0.16
N ALA A 111 17.43 24.55 1.15
CA ALA A 111 16.99 23.51 2.06
C ALA A 111 15.51 23.15 1.84
N ALA A 112 14.64 24.16 1.70
CA ALA A 112 13.20 24.00 1.50
C ALA A 112 12.87 23.30 0.16
N ASN A 113 13.54 23.69 -0.93
CA ASN A 113 13.29 23.13 -2.26
C ASN A 113 13.57 21.61 -2.34
N ARG A 114 14.50 21.10 -1.50
CA ARG A 114 14.78 19.66 -1.40
C ARG A 114 13.79 18.93 -0.49
N GLN A 115 13.33 19.58 0.58
CA GLN A 115 12.27 19.02 1.43
C GLN A 115 10.99 18.84 0.60
N GLU A 116 10.60 19.86 -0.16
CA GLU A 116 9.43 19.83 -1.05
C GLU A 116 9.55 18.75 -2.14
N ALA A 117 10.77 18.53 -2.69
CA ALA A 117 10.99 17.46 -3.66
C ALA A 117 10.84 16.04 -3.06
N ARG A 118 11.29 15.83 -1.81
CA ARG A 118 11.07 14.55 -1.09
C ARG A 118 9.61 14.37 -0.71
N ASP A 119 8.99 15.44 -0.22
CA ASP A 119 7.57 15.42 0.16
C ASP A 119 6.69 15.13 -1.06
N ARG A 120 7.04 15.64 -2.25
CA ARG A 120 6.35 15.28 -3.50
C ARG A 120 6.41 13.79 -3.81
N VAL A 121 7.59 13.16 -3.69
CA VAL A 121 7.76 11.72 -3.95
C VAL A 121 6.97 10.89 -2.94
N ASN A 122 7.03 11.24 -1.65
CA ASN A 122 6.25 10.57 -0.62
C ASN A 122 4.74 10.68 -0.92
N LEU A 123 4.27 11.83 -1.38
CA LEU A 123 2.87 12.08 -1.69
C LEU A 123 2.42 11.32 -2.94
N GLU A 124 3.29 11.14 -3.94
CA GLU A 124 3.04 10.26 -5.09
C GLU A 124 2.93 8.78 -4.68
N GLN A 125 3.84 8.31 -3.81
CA GLN A 125 3.79 6.95 -3.29
C GLN A 125 2.54 6.70 -2.43
N ASP A 126 2.16 7.66 -1.60
CA ASP A 126 0.96 7.58 -0.77
C ASP A 126 -0.31 7.50 -1.63
N ARG A 127 -0.37 8.27 -2.72
CA ARG A 127 -1.46 8.16 -3.71
C ARG A 127 -1.54 6.77 -4.34
N GLU A 128 -0.40 6.20 -4.75
CA GLU A 128 -0.37 4.84 -5.31
C GLU A 128 -0.78 3.79 -4.28
N ALA A 129 -0.30 3.91 -3.04
CA ALA A 129 -0.66 3.01 -1.96
C ALA A 129 -2.16 3.08 -1.65
N ASN A 130 -2.73 4.29 -1.62
CA ASN A 130 -4.15 4.49 -1.36
C ASN A 130 -5.04 3.96 -2.51
N ALA A 131 -4.58 4.09 -3.76
CA ALA A 131 -5.24 3.50 -4.91
C ALA A 131 -5.24 1.95 -4.85
N ARG A 132 -4.12 1.34 -4.43
CA ARG A 132 -4.04 -0.12 -4.20
C ARG A 132 -4.94 -0.54 -3.04
N ALA A 133 -4.94 0.18 -1.93
CA ALA A 133 -5.80 -0.10 -0.78
C ALA A 133 -7.29 -0.03 -1.16
N HIS A 134 -7.70 0.93 -1.98
CA HIS A 134 -9.07 0.98 -2.52
C HIS A 134 -9.42 -0.25 -3.37
N ALA A 135 -8.51 -0.68 -4.26
CA ALA A 135 -8.72 -1.87 -5.07
C ALA A 135 -8.79 -3.15 -4.21
N ASP A 136 -7.94 -3.27 -3.21
CA ASP A 136 -7.94 -4.40 -2.26
C ASP A 136 -9.24 -4.43 -1.45
N MET A 137 -9.74 -3.27 -1.00
CA MET A 137 -11.04 -3.17 -0.35
C MET A 137 -12.19 -3.58 -1.28
N GLU A 138 -12.17 -3.17 -2.54
CA GLU A 138 -13.19 -3.59 -3.51
C GLU A 138 -13.13 -5.09 -3.79
N PHE A 139 -11.93 -5.65 -3.87
CA PHE A 139 -11.73 -7.09 -4.04
C PHE A 139 -12.26 -7.86 -2.84
N LEU A 140 -11.86 -7.47 -1.63
CA LEU A 140 -12.35 -8.05 -0.38
C LEU A 140 -13.87 -7.90 -0.25
N ALA A 141 -14.45 -6.76 -0.63
CA ALA A 141 -15.90 -6.58 -0.60
C ALA A 141 -16.62 -7.54 -1.56
N ARG A 142 -16.06 -7.77 -2.76
CA ARG A 142 -16.60 -8.74 -3.73
C ARG A 142 -16.45 -10.17 -3.24
N GLU A 143 -15.31 -10.53 -2.67
CA GLU A 143 -15.12 -11.85 -2.05
C GLU A 143 -16.04 -12.06 -0.85
N MET A 144 -16.22 -11.05 0.00
CA MET A 144 -17.17 -11.13 1.11
C MET A 144 -18.61 -11.26 0.63
N ALA A 145 -18.97 -10.61 -0.48
CA ALA A 145 -20.29 -10.77 -1.11
C ALA A 145 -20.49 -12.18 -1.68
N SER A 146 -19.49 -12.73 -2.39
CA SER A 146 -19.57 -14.10 -2.95
C SER A 146 -19.58 -15.15 -1.84
N LEU A 147 -18.76 -14.99 -0.80
CA LEU A 147 -18.76 -15.85 0.38
C LEU A 147 -20.11 -15.79 1.10
N ARG A 148 -20.69 -14.59 1.28
CA ARG A 148 -22.01 -14.43 1.87
C ARG A 148 -23.11 -15.11 1.05
N MET A 149 -23.04 -15.04 -0.28
CA MET A 149 -23.98 -15.74 -1.17
C MET A 149 -23.82 -17.26 -1.05
N ALA A 150 -22.58 -17.77 -1.10
CA ALA A 150 -22.29 -19.19 -0.95
C ALA A 150 -22.74 -19.75 0.41
N ILE A 151 -22.52 -19.00 1.50
CA ILE A 151 -23.06 -19.36 2.82
C ILE A 151 -24.58 -19.25 2.84
N GLY A 152 -25.16 -18.25 2.20
CA GLY A 152 -26.62 -18.07 2.11
C GLY A 152 -27.32 -19.25 1.45
N GLU A 153 -26.73 -19.83 0.41
CA GLU A 153 -27.26 -21.01 -0.28
C GLU A 153 -27.17 -22.29 0.58
N VAL A 154 -26.04 -22.51 1.27
CA VAL A 154 -25.84 -23.68 2.15
C VAL A 154 -26.61 -23.55 3.48
N ALA A 155 -26.86 -22.32 3.94
CA ALA A 155 -27.60 -22.02 5.16
C ALA A 155 -29.10 -21.80 4.92
N THR A 156 -29.65 -22.21 3.76
CA THR A 156 -31.10 -22.15 3.59
C THR A 156 -31.74 -23.05 4.65
N ARG A 157 -32.63 -22.49 5.48
CA ARG A 157 -33.31 -23.18 6.59
C ARG A 157 -33.84 -24.55 6.18
N ASP A 158 -34.30 -24.68 4.95
CA ASP A 158 -34.87 -25.91 4.43
C ASP A 158 -33.83 -27.01 4.18
N PHE A 159 -32.59 -26.67 3.80
CA PHE A 159 -31.49 -27.63 3.67
C PHE A 159 -31.01 -28.12 5.04
N LEU A 160 -30.76 -27.21 5.99
CA LEU A 160 -30.45 -27.62 7.37
C LEU A 160 -31.56 -28.46 7.99
N ARG A 161 -32.82 -28.15 7.65
CA ARG A 161 -33.99 -28.89 8.14
C ARG A 161 -34.11 -30.27 7.48
N SER A 162 -33.85 -30.38 6.18
CA SER A 162 -33.83 -31.68 5.51
C SER A 162 -32.70 -32.55 6.05
N GLU A 163 -31.52 -31.98 6.30
CA GLU A 163 -30.38 -32.74 6.79
C GLU A 163 -30.53 -33.17 8.24
N LEU A 164 -31.04 -32.29 9.11
CA LEU A 164 -31.43 -32.69 10.47
C LEU A 164 -32.48 -33.80 10.46
N ARG A 165 -33.45 -33.75 9.54
CA ARG A 165 -34.51 -34.74 9.45
C ARG A 165 -34.03 -36.07 8.85
N SER A 166 -33.12 -36.01 7.88
CA SER A 166 -32.43 -37.18 7.32
C SER A 166 -31.59 -37.88 8.40
N LEU A 167 -30.80 -37.12 9.16
CA LEU A 167 -29.98 -37.67 10.25
C LEU A 167 -30.84 -38.27 11.37
N LEU A 168 -31.95 -37.62 11.74
CA LEU A 168 -32.89 -38.18 12.72
C LEU A 168 -33.51 -39.49 12.22
N ALA A 169 -33.92 -39.55 10.94
CA ALA A 169 -34.48 -40.77 10.36
C ALA A 169 -33.45 -41.92 10.35
N ASP A 170 -32.19 -41.65 10.00
CA ASP A 170 -31.12 -42.66 10.01
C ASP A 170 -30.84 -43.19 11.43
N LEU A 171 -30.93 -42.35 12.45
CA LEU A 171 -30.80 -42.78 13.86
C LEU A 171 -31.99 -43.61 14.33
N GLU A 172 -33.21 -43.27 13.91
CA GLU A 172 -34.43 -43.99 14.28
C GLU A 172 -34.51 -45.36 13.61
N GLU A 173 -34.03 -45.47 12.36
CA GLU A 173 -33.86 -46.75 11.66
C GLU A 173 -32.84 -47.64 12.38
N ARG A 174 -31.71 -47.08 12.85
CA ARG A 174 -30.74 -47.83 13.67
C ARG A 174 -31.34 -48.32 14.98
N ALA A 175 -32.10 -47.47 15.68
CA ALA A 175 -32.77 -47.84 16.93
C ALA A 175 -33.80 -48.96 16.72
N GLN A 176 -34.60 -48.89 15.64
CA GLN A 176 -35.55 -49.95 15.28
C GLN A 176 -34.86 -51.25 14.85
N THR A 177 -33.71 -51.16 14.20
CA THR A 177 -32.91 -52.35 13.82
C THR A 177 -32.33 -53.04 15.07
N GLU A 178 -31.96 -52.27 16.09
CA GLU A 178 -31.55 -52.80 17.41
C GLU A 178 -32.73 -53.44 18.16
N GLU A 179 -33.94 -52.86 18.12
CA GLU A 179 -35.17 -53.45 18.70
C GLU A 179 -35.68 -54.68 17.93
N SER A 180 -35.48 -54.72 16.61
CA SER A 180 -35.95 -55.79 15.73
C SER A 180 -35.02 -56.99 15.68
N THR A 181 -33.97 -57.04 16.49
CA THR A 181 -33.28 -58.28 16.82
C THR A 181 -34.11 -58.96 17.92
N PRO A 182 -35.08 -59.84 17.61
CA PRO A 182 -35.87 -60.46 18.65
C PRO A 182 -34.90 -61.39 19.38
N SER A 183 -34.99 -61.36 20.69
CA SER A 183 -34.43 -62.39 21.58
C SER A 183 -34.83 -63.78 21.08
N ALA A 184 -34.03 -64.35 20.18
CA ALA A 184 -33.99 -65.78 19.88
C ALA A 184 -32.90 -66.42 20.74
N VAL A 185 -32.97 -66.17 22.05
CA VAL A 185 -32.21 -66.89 23.07
C VAL A 185 -33.21 -67.26 24.16
N GLY A 186 -33.70 -68.48 24.11
CA GLY A 186 -34.41 -69.09 25.23
C GLY A 186 -35.80 -69.63 24.93
N ASP A 187 -35.90 -70.65 24.07
CA ASP A 187 -36.71 -71.83 24.41
C ASP A 187 -36.32 -73.02 23.52
N GLN A 188 -35.19 -73.66 23.84
CA GLN A 188 -34.83 -74.97 23.32
C GLN A 188 -34.55 -75.89 24.51
N SER A 189 -35.59 -76.20 25.29
CA SER A 189 -35.53 -77.21 26.35
C SER A 189 -36.73 -78.16 26.28
N ALA A 190 -36.86 -78.88 25.16
CA ALA A 190 -37.58 -80.15 25.10
C ALA A 190 -37.07 -81.02 23.94
N VAL A 191 -35.74 -81.15 23.82
CA VAL A 191 -35.11 -82.17 22.98
C VAL A 191 -35.24 -83.52 23.68
N SER A 192 -35.99 -84.41 23.04
CA SER A 192 -35.63 -85.82 22.82
C SER A 192 -34.86 -86.50 23.95
N ARG A 193 -35.58 -87.13 24.88
CA ARG A 193 -35.06 -88.31 25.58
C ARG A 193 -35.46 -89.56 24.80
N GLY A 194 -34.49 -90.04 24.03
CA GLY A 194 -34.16 -91.47 24.00
C GLY A 194 -35.21 -92.40 23.41
N SER A 195 -35.18 -92.51 22.08
CA SER A 195 -35.30 -93.81 21.45
C SER A 195 -34.27 -94.77 22.06
N GLY A 196 -34.72 -95.93 22.52
CA GLY A 196 -33.85 -97.03 22.91
C GLY A 196 -34.40 -97.86 24.05
N ARG A 197 -35.06 -98.97 23.71
CA ARG A 197 -34.97 -100.32 24.31
C ARG A 197 -36.25 -101.08 23.95
N ASN A 198 -36.18 -101.98 22.97
CA ASN A 198 -35.74 -103.37 23.11
C ASN A 198 -36.76 -104.25 23.85
N LEU A 199 -37.18 -105.26 23.10
CA LEU A 199 -37.37 -106.65 23.49
C LEU A 199 -38.59 -107.04 24.34
N GLU A 200 -39.33 -107.98 23.74
CA GLU A 200 -39.78 -109.26 24.28
C GLU A 200 -41.23 -109.43 24.78
N ALA A 201 -41.79 -110.52 24.24
CA ALA A 201 -42.88 -111.39 24.67
C ALA A 201 -44.32 -111.01 24.29
#